data_AF-A0A497MJ90-F1
#
_entry.id   AF-A0A497MJ90-F1
#
_cell.length_a   1.000
_cell.length_b   1.000
_cell.length_c   1.000
_cell.angle_alpha   90.00
_cell.angle_beta   90.00
_cell.angle_gamma   90.00
#
_symmetry.space_group_name_H-M   'P 1'
#
loop_
_entity.id
_entity.type
_entity.pdbx_description
1 polymer ?
#
loop_
_entity_poly.entity_id
_entity_poly.type
_entity_poly.pdbx_seq_one_letter_code
_entity_poly.pdbx_strand_id
1 'polypeptide(L)'
;MSQGLDPSYSGSLSAKRVWRIYDRLVSRLGSEYRVLLEASRRELVEATGDVKLTELIIAQRTGSVKVRPGFDGVYGKLLLEEGDEEWEEEAPKRGSRRLEEFMH
;
A
#
# COMPACT_ATOMS: atom_id res chain seq x y z
N MET A 1 -9.67 -6.65 -20.41
CA MET A 1 -10.49 -6.38 -19.21
C MET A 1 -10.03 -5.06 -18.64
N SER A 2 -10.90 -4.05 -18.65
CA SER A 2 -10.59 -2.71 -18.14
C SER A 2 -10.72 -2.78 -16.61
N GLN A 3 -9.60 -2.71 -15.90
CA GLN A 3 -9.60 -2.51 -14.45
C GLN A 3 -9.66 -1.00 -14.22
N GLY A 4 -10.69 -0.55 -13.50
CA GLY A 4 -10.96 0.87 -13.20
C GLY A 4 -9.92 1.47 -12.25
N LEU A 5 -8.77 1.85 -12.80
CA LEU A 5 -7.73 2.61 -12.11
C LEU A 5 -7.88 4.11 -12.43
N ASP A 6 -7.74 4.95 -11.41
CA ASP A 6 -7.61 6.41 -11.51
C ASP A 6 -6.53 6.77 -12.55
N PRO A 7 -6.82 7.66 -13.54
CA PRO A 7 -5.86 8.11 -14.56
C PRO A 7 -4.50 8.59 -14.02
N SER A 8 -4.45 9.07 -12.78
CA SER A 8 -3.21 9.50 -12.11
C SER A 8 -2.15 8.38 -12.01
N TYR A 9 -2.56 7.11 -12.00
CA TYR A 9 -1.66 5.96 -11.90
C TYR A 9 -0.92 5.60 -13.21
N SER A 10 -1.38 6.08 -14.36
CA SER A 10 -0.91 5.58 -15.67
C SER A 10 0.51 6.05 -16.05
N GLY A 11 1.10 7.03 -15.37
CA GLY A 11 2.33 7.70 -15.82
C GLY A 11 3.53 7.64 -14.87
N SER A 12 3.37 7.18 -13.63
CA SER A 12 4.44 7.26 -12.64
C SER A 12 5.45 6.10 -12.76
N LEU A 13 6.74 6.41 -12.63
CA LEU A 13 7.80 5.39 -12.58
C LEU A 13 7.60 4.39 -11.43
N SER A 14 6.91 4.82 -10.37
CA SER A 14 6.51 3.97 -9.25
C SER A 14 5.49 2.91 -9.67
N ALA A 15 4.45 3.26 -10.45
CA ALA A 15 3.46 2.30 -10.91
C ALA A 15 4.08 1.15 -11.73
N LYS A 16 5.00 1.45 -12.65
CA LYS A 16 5.72 0.42 -13.43
C LYS A 16 6.56 -0.51 -12.54
N ARG A 17 7.21 0.04 -11.52
CA ARG A 17 7.99 -0.76 -10.56
C ARG A 17 7.07 -1.69 -9.76
N VAL A 18 5.93 -1.19 -9.29
CA VAL A 18 4.94 -1.97 -8.54
C VAL A 18 4.40 -3.13 -9.38
N TRP A 19 3.96 -2.84 -10.61
CA TRP A 19 3.46 -3.87 -11.53
C TRP A 19 4.46 -4.98 -11.78
N ARG A 20 5.74 -4.62 -12.01
CA ARG A 20 6.79 -5.61 -12.21
C ARG A 20 6.98 -6.53 -11.00
N ILE A 21 6.88 -6.00 -9.78
CA ILE A 21 6.99 -6.82 -8.55
C ILE A 21 5.76 -7.72 -8.43
N TYR A 22 4.56 -7.17 -8.61
CA TYR A 22 3.31 -7.92 -8.57
C TYR A 22 3.30 -9.08 -9.57
N ASP A 23 3.59 -8.79 -10.85
CA ASP A 23 3.62 -9.79 -11.92
C ASP A 23 4.64 -10.89 -11.63
N ARG A 24 5.82 -10.52 -11.10
CA ARG A 24 6.85 -11.48 -10.69
C ARG A 24 6.37 -12.41 -9.58
N LEU A 25 5.66 -11.88 -8.58
CA LEU A 25 5.15 -12.67 -7.46
C LEU A 25 4.08 -13.64 -7.91
N VAL A 26 3.07 -13.16 -8.64
CA VAL A 26 1.97 -14.01 -9.12
C VAL A 26 2.46 -15.04 -10.13
N SER A 27 3.38 -14.67 -11.03
CA SER A 27 3.93 -15.62 -12.02
C SER A 27 4.79 -16.71 -11.39
N ARG A 28 5.54 -16.41 -10.32
CA ARG A 28 6.40 -17.40 -9.64
C ARG A 28 5.65 -18.24 -8.62
N LEU A 29 4.68 -17.66 -7.92
CA LEU A 29 3.99 -18.28 -6.80
C LEU A 29 2.57 -18.71 -7.16
N GLY A 30 2.12 -18.47 -8.39
CA GLY A 30 0.88 -18.99 -8.97
C GLY A 30 -0.30 -18.03 -8.91
N SER A 31 -0.58 -17.43 -7.75
CA SER A 31 -1.72 -16.51 -7.57
C SER A 31 -1.49 -15.51 -6.44
N GLU A 32 -2.21 -14.38 -6.47
CA GLU A 32 -2.19 -13.42 -5.36
C GLU A 32 -2.66 -14.06 -4.05
N TYR A 33 -3.70 -14.89 -4.09
CA TYR A 33 -4.19 -15.63 -2.92
C TYR A 33 -3.07 -16.46 -2.28
N ARG A 34 -2.32 -17.22 -3.08
CA ARG A 34 -1.19 -18.00 -2.59
C ARG A 34 -0.07 -17.10 -2.04
N VAL A 35 0.26 -16.01 -2.74
CA VAL A 35 1.26 -15.03 -2.29
C VAL A 35 0.88 -14.45 -0.93
N LEU A 36 -0.39 -14.11 -0.71
CA LEU A 36 -0.84 -13.43 0.50
C LEU A 36 -1.16 -14.39 1.65
N LEU A 37 -1.49 -15.66 1.42
CA LEU A 37 -1.98 -16.54 2.49
C LEU A 37 -1.12 -17.79 2.73
N GLU A 38 -0.47 -18.34 1.71
CA GLU A 38 0.10 -19.70 1.78
C GLU A 38 1.61 -19.77 1.56
N ALA A 39 2.16 -18.92 0.68
CA ALA A 39 3.55 -18.99 0.25
C ALA A 39 4.49 -18.84 1.46
N SER A 40 5.45 -19.75 1.60
CA SER A 40 6.39 -19.73 2.73
C SER A 40 7.25 -18.48 2.72
N ARG A 41 7.79 -18.11 3.90
CA ARG A 41 8.72 -16.98 4.02
C ARG A 41 9.89 -17.09 3.04
N ARG A 42 10.45 -18.30 2.85
CA ARG A 42 11.56 -18.55 1.93
C ARG A 42 11.16 -18.27 0.48
N GLU A 43 10.03 -18.82 0.03
CA GLU A 43 9.50 -18.55 -1.32
C GLU A 43 9.29 -17.05 -1.55
N LEU A 44 8.77 -16.33 -0.54
CA LEU A 44 8.57 -14.89 -0.62
C LEU A 44 9.88 -14.11 -0.71
N VAL A 45 10.91 -14.43 0.08
CA VAL A 45 12.22 -13.75 -0.02
C VAL A 45 12.84 -13.98 -1.41
N GLU A 46 12.78 -15.21 -1.92
CA GLU A 46 13.31 -15.55 -3.26
C GLU A 46 12.52 -14.83 -4.38
N ALA A 47 11.19 -14.75 -4.24
CA ALA A 47 10.32 -14.14 -5.23
C ALA A 47 10.33 -12.61 -5.18
N THR A 48 10.41 -11.98 -4.00
CA THR A 48 10.47 -10.51 -3.86
C THR A 48 11.88 -9.97 -4.09
N GLY A 49 12.90 -10.65 -3.54
CA GLY A 49 14.23 -10.09 -3.37
C GLY A 49 14.31 -9.01 -2.29
N ASP A 50 13.27 -8.88 -1.45
CA ASP A 50 13.13 -7.83 -0.44
C ASP A 50 12.60 -8.42 0.87
N VAL A 51 13.45 -8.38 1.90
CA VAL A 51 13.12 -8.90 3.23
C VAL A 51 12.04 -8.03 3.91
N LYS A 52 12.08 -6.70 3.76
CA LYS A 52 11.09 -5.79 4.37
C LYS A 52 9.71 -6.05 3.79
N LEU A 53 9.60 -6.22 2.47
CA LEU A 53 8.34 -6.58 1.82
C LEU A 53 7.85 -7.97 2.26
N THR A 54 8.76 -8.94 2.39
CA THR A 54 8.42 -10.29 2.86
C THR A 54 7.86 -10.25 4.28
N GLU A 55 8.53 -9.55 5.21
CA GLU A 55 8.04 -9.43 6.59
C GLU A 55 6.69 -8.74 6.66
N LEU A 56 6.43 -7.73 5.81
CA LEU A 56 5.13 -7.08 5.76
C LEU A 56 4.00 -8.03 5.35
N ILE A 57 4.25 -8.90 4.36
CA ILE A 57 3.28 -9.94 3.96
C ILE A 57 3.04 -10.94 5.08
N ILE A 58 4.11 -11.39 5.76
CA ILE A 58 3.99 -12.31 6.89
C ILE A 58 3.22 -11.66 8.05
N ALA A 59 3.54 -10.41 8.40
CA ALA A 59 2.88 -9.67 9.45
C ALA A 59 1.38 -9.47 9.16
N GLN A 60 1.02 -9.26 7.89
CA GLN A 60 -0.37 -9.16 7.48
C GLN A 60 -1.12 -10.47 7.78
N ARG A 61 -0.52 -11.63 7.45
CA ARG A 61 -1.14 -12.94 7.70
C ARG A 61 -1.36 -13.23 9.17
N THR A 62 -0.40 -12.83 10.00
CA THR A 62 -0.43 -13.07 11.45
C THR A 62 -1.21 -12.00 12.20
N GLY A 63 -1.73 -10.97 11.51
CA GLY A 63 -2.44 -9.86 12.14
C GLY A 63 -1.55 -8.98 13.02
N SER A 64 -0.23 -8.98 12.80
CA SER A 64 0.75 -8.24 13.61
C SER A 64 1.19 -6.91 12.97
N VAL A 65 0.55 -6.50 11.88
CA VAL A 65 0.79 -5.17 11.29
C VAL A 65 0.22 -4.10 12.20
N LYS A 66 1.02 -3.08 12.50
CA LYS A 66 0.56 -1.90 13.21
C LYS A 66 -0.24 -1.00 12.26
N VAL A 67 -1.40 -0.53 12.72
CA VAL A 67 -2.28 0.32 11.93
C VAL A 67 -2.72 1.53 12.76
N ARG A 68 -2.81 2.68 12.09
CA ARG A 68 -3.57 3.82 12.58
C ARG A 68 -5.00 3.70 12.05
N PRO A 69 -6.02 3.66 12.92
CA PRO A 69 -7.40 3.55 12.48
C PRO A 69 -7.82 4.78 11.67
N GLY A 70 -8.73 4.56 10.73
CA GLY A 70 -9.41 5.63 10.01
C GLY A 70 -10.65 6.12 10.76
N PHE A 71 -11.16 7.29 10.41
CA PHE A 71 -12.38 7.87 10.99
C PHE A 71 -13.11 8.74 9.95
N ASP A 72 -14.44 8.82 10.05
CA ASP A 72 -15.32 9.70 9.27
C ASP A 72 -15.07 9.70 7.75
N GLY A 73 -15.05 8.50 7.16
CA GLY A 73 -14.83 8.30 5.72
C GLY A 73 -13.36 8.30 5.28
N VAL A 74 -12.41 8.52 6.19
CA VAL A 74 -10.96 8.40 5.92
C VAL A 74 -10.47 6.99 6.21
N TYR A 75 -9.75 6.39 5.27
CA TYR A 75 -9.10 5.07 5.48
C TYR A 75 -7.96 5.15 6.50
N GLY A 76 -7.79 4.07 7.27
CA GLY A 76 -6.63 3.90 8.15
C GLY A 76 -5.32 3.78 7.37
N LYS A 77 -4.19 3.92 8.09
CA LYS A 77 -2.84 3.83 7.50
C LYS A 77 -2.04 2.70 8.17
N LEU A 78 -1.21 2.01 7.40
CA LEU A 78 -0.22 1.09 7.94
C LEU A 78 0.94 1.89 8.52
N LEU A 79 1.48 1.45 9.66
CA LEU A 79 2.67 2.01 10.27
C LEU A 79 3.85 1.11 9.87
N LEU A 80 4.69 1.58 8.96
CA LEU A 80 5.73 0.80 8.29
C LEU A 80 7.14 1.10 8.80
N GLU A 81 7.34 2.26 9.44
CA GLU A 81 8.63 2.72 9.96
C GLU A 81 8.52 3.15 11.44
N GLU A 82 9.66 3.10 12.14
CA GLU A 82 9.79 3.63 13.50
C GLU A 82 9.64 5.16 13.44
N GLY A 83 8.49 5.66 13.91
CA GLY A 83 8.14 7.09 13.85
C GLY A 83 6.76 7.37 13.25
N ASP A 84 6.17 6.42 12.50
CA ASP A 84 4.84 6.58 11.89
C ASP A 84 3.71 6.72 12.94
N GLU A 85 4.00 6.45 14.22
CA GLU A 85 3.06 6.56 15.35
C GLU A 85 2.69 8.02 15.68
N GLU A 86 3.46 9.01 15.20
CA GLU A 86 3.17 10.43 15.42
C GLU A 86 2.02 10.92 14.53
N TRP A 87 1.10 11.69 15.13
CA TRP A 87 0.06 12.40 14.40
C TRP A 87 0.70 13.57 13.65
N GLU A 88 1.15 13.34 12.42
CA GLU A 88 1.30 14.47 11.50
C GLU A 88 -0.09 15.00 11.17
N GLU A 89 -0.49 16.10 11.82
CA GLU A 89 -1.47 17.01 11.22
C GLU A 89 -0.87 17.44 9.88
N GLU A 90 -1.31 16.82 8.78
CA GLU A 90 -1.03 17.35 7.44
C GLU A 90 -1.70 18.73 7.37
N ALA A 91 -0.94 19.77 7.74
CA ALA A 91 -1.37 21.15 7.65
C ALA A 91 -1.90 21.37 6.23
N PRO A 92 -3.07 22.02 6.06
CA PRO A 92 -3.70 22.16 4.76
C PRO A 92 -2.69 22.75 3.78
N LYS A 93 -2.40 22.01 2.71
CA LYS A 93 -1.50 22.48 1.64
C LYS A 93 -2.03 23.83 1.18
N ARG A 94 -1.14 24.83 1.24
CA ARG A 94 -1.39 26.25 0.96
C ARG A 94 -2.11 26.37 -0.40
N GLY A 95 -3.43 26.49 -0.37
CA GLY A 95 -4.28 26.46 -1.58
C GLY A 95 -5.69 25.88 -1.42
N SER A 96 -6.04 25.25 -0.30
CA SER A 96 -7.43 24.86 -0.05
C SER A 96 -8.29 26.12 0.17
N ARG A 97 -9.06 26.49 -0.86
CA ARG A 97 -10.07 27.56 -0.77
C ARG A 97 -11.14 27.12 0.20
N ARG A 98 -11.59 28.03 1.05
CA ARG A 98 -12.62 27.69 2.05
C ARG A 98 -13.95 27.41 1.36
N LEU A 99 -14.80 26.61 2.00
CA LEU A 99 -16.14 26.28 1.48
C LEU A 99 -16.96 27.54 1.21
N GLU A 100 -16.76 28.58 2.04
CA GLU A 100 -17.39 29.89 1.87
C GLU A 100 -17.07 30.55 0.51
N GLU A 101 -15.91 30.26 -0.09
CA GLU A 101 -15.49 30.83 -1.38
C GLU A 101 -16.19 30.19 -2.59
N PHE A 102 -16.85 29.04 -2.40
CA PHE A 102 -17.59 28.34 -3.46
C PHE A 102 -19.09 28.63 -3.47
N MET A 103 -19.61 29.32 -2.46
CA MET A 103 -21.05 29.60 -2.31
C MET A 103 -21.47 30.98 -2.86
N HIS A 104 -20.73 31.52 -3.83
CA HIS A 104 -21.01 32.80 -4.51
C HIS A 104 -21.33 32.61 -5.99
#